data_AF-A0A098F1I0-F1
#
_entry.id   AF-A0A098F1I0-F1
#
_cell.length_a   1.000
_cell.length_b   1.000
_cell.length_c   1.000
_cell.angle_alpha   90.00
_cell.angle_beta   90.00
_cell.angle_gamma   90.00
#
_symmetry.space_group_name_H-M   'P 1'
#
loop_
_entity.id
_entity.type
_entity.pdbx_description
1 polymer ?
#
loop_
_entity_poly.entity_id
_entity_poly.type
_entity_poly.pdbx_seq_one_letter_code
_entity_poly.pdbx_strand_id
1 'polypeptide(L)'
;MNWEDPLWPLILAAASLVLNLIILILVMVLMKRTRGLKQETSQPARTAGKTDKPIESGIIFCRNCGSQYDSAKSACPRCQPAQ
;
A
#
# COMPACT_ATOMS: atom_id res chain seq x y z
N MET A 1 -15.81 33.51 30.81
CA MET A 1 -16.21 32.11 30.57
C MET A 1 -15.43 31.27 31.56
N ASN A 2 -16.11 30.62 32.51
CA ASN A 2 -15.45 29.71 33.45
C ASN A 2 -15.14 28.43 32.69
N TRP A 3 -13.86 28.05 32.61
CA TRP A 3 -13.38 26.95 31.76
C TRP A 3 -13.26 25.62 32.53
N GLU A 4 -13.78 25.59 33.75
CA GLU A 4 -13.57 24.53 34.75
C GLU A 4 -14.85 23.73 35.01
N ASP A 5 -15.76 23.68 34.02
CA ASP A 5 -16.85 22.72 34.08
C ASP A 5 -16.29 21.32 33.85
N PRO A 6 -16.47 20.37 34.80
CA PRO A 6 -15.93 19.00 34.70
C PRO A 6 -16.46 18.21 33.48
N LEU A 7 -17.42 18.78 32.75
CA LEU A 7 -17.97 18.27 31.50
C LEU A 7 -17.05 18.51 30.30
N TRP A 8 -16.25 19.58 30.28
CA TRP A 8 -15.38 19.90 29.15
C TRP A 8 -14.27 18.86 28.90
N PRO A 9 -13.50 18.41 29.91
CA PRO A 9 -12.52 17.35 29.71
C PRO A 9 -13.18 16.03 29.28
N LEU A 10 -14.40 15.76 29.74
CA LEU A 10 -15.17 14.57 29.34
C LEU A 10 -15.54 14.61 27.86
N ILE A 11 -15.98 15.77 27.35
CA ILE A 11 -16.32 15.98 25.93
C ILE A 11 -15.08 15.81 25.06
N LEU A 12 -13.93 16.38 25.47
CA LEU A 12 -12.67 16.25 24.73
C LEU A 12 -12.16 14.81 24.73
N ALA A 13 -12.27 14.09 25.86
CA ALA A 13 -11.90 12.68 25.94
C ALA A 13 -12.79 11.81 25.05
N ALA A 14 -14.10 12.05 25.05
CA ALA A 14 -15.05 11.36 24.17
C ALA A 14 -14.75 11.64 22.69
N ALA A 15 -14.50 12.91 22.33
CA ALA A 15 -14.14 13.29 20.97
C ALA A 15 -12.83 12.64 20.51
N SER A 16 -11.82 12.59 21.38
CA SER A 16 -10.54 11.93 21.11
C SER A 16 -10.71 10.42 20.90
N LEU A 17 -11.54 9.77 21.73
CA LEU A 17 -11.85 8.35 21.58
C LEU A 17 -12.52 8.07 20.23
N VAL A 18 -13.52 8.86 19.86
CA VAL A 18 -14.23 8.75 18.58
C VAL A 18 -13.27 8.95 17.40
N LEU A 19 -12.41 9.96 17.46
CA LEU A 19 -11.43 10.23 16.41
C LEU A 19 -10.44 9.06 16.24
N ASN A 20 -9.94 8.51 17.35
CA ASN A 20 -9.06 7.34 17.32
C ASN A 20 -9.75 6.11 16.71
N LEU A 21 -11.02 5.86 17.04
CA LEU A 21 -11.79 4.78 16.43
C LEU A 21 -11.95 4.98 14.92
N ILE A 22 -12.23 6.20 14.47
CA ILE A 22 -12.34 6.53 13.04
C ILE A 22 -10.99 6.27 12.33
N ILE A 23 -9.88 6.73 12.90
CA ILE A 23 -8.54 6.50 12.36
C ILE A 23 -8.26 4.99 12.25
N LEU A 24 -8.58 4.23 13.30
CA LEU A 24 -8.38 2.78 13.31
C LEU A 24 -9.21 2.06 12.23
N ILE A 25 -10.47 2.46 12.05
CA ILE A 25 -11.33 1.94 10.97
C ILE A 25 -10.74 2.29 9.60
N LEU A 26 -10.32 3.54 9.39
CA LEU A 26 -9.68 3.97 8.14
C LEU A 26 -8.42 3.16 7.86
N VAL A 27 -7.56 2.97 8.86
CA VAL A 27 -6.35 2.15 8.74
C VAL A 27 -6.71 0.70 8.42
N MET A 28 -7.72 0.11 9.06
CA MET A 28 -8.18 -1.25 8.72
C MET A 28 -8.69 -1.36 7.28
N VAL A 29 -9.44 -0.37 6.79
CA VAL A 29 -9.94 -0.34 5.40
C VAL A 29 -8.77 -0.18 4.42
N LEU A 30 -7.83 0.72 4.70
CA LEU A 30 -6.63 0.92 3.88
C LEU A 30 -5.72 -0.32 3.90
N MET A 31 -5.56 -0.96 5.05
CA MET A 31 -4.82 -2.22 5.18
C MET A 31 -5.52 -3.37 4.44
N LYS A 32 -6.85 -3.46 4.47
CA LYS A 32 -7.60 -4.44 3.67
C LYS A 32 -7.44 -4.18 2.17
N ARG A 33 -7.51 -2.92 1.74
CA ARG A 33 -7.32 -2.54 0.34
C ARG A 33 -5.91 -2.82 -0.16
N THR A 34 -4.89 -2.56 0.67
CA THR A 34 -3.49 -2.86 0.33
C THR A 34 -3.17 -4.36 0.41
N ARG A 35 -3.80 -5.13 1.31
CA ARG A 35 -3.71 -6.59 1.33
C ARG A 35 -4.42 -7.25 0.14
N GLY A 36 -5.56 -6.71 -0.30
CA GLY A 36 -6.24 -7.12 -1.53
C GLY A 36 -5.40 -6.86 -2.78
N LEU A 37 -4.72 -5.69 -2.86
CA LEU A 37 -3.76 -5.41 -3.94
C LEU A 37 -2.49 -6.28 -3.89
N LYS A 38 -2.11 -6.81 -2.72
CA LYS A 38 -1.01 -7.78 -2.60
C LYS A 38 -1.43 -9.22 -2.91
N GLN A 39 -2.72 -9.50 -3.09
CA GLN A 39 -3.24 -10.84 -3.39
C GLN A 39 -3.57 -11.07 -4.87
N GLU A 40 -3.19 -10.16 -5.77
CA GLU A 40 -3.25 -10.35 -7.23
C GLU A 40 -1.86 -10.62 -7.85
N THR A 41 -0.94 -11.22 -7.11
CA THR A 41 0.21 -11.92 -7.73
C THR A 41 0.47 -13.23 -7.00
N SER A 42 -0.61 -14.00 -6.83
CA SER A 42 -0.55 -15.41 -6.47
C SER A 42 -1.59 -16.16 -7.29
N GLN A 43 -1.43 -16.20 -8.62
CA GLN A 43 -2.03 -17.28 -9.39
C GLN A 43 -0.94 -18.05 -10.15
N PRO A 44 -0.83 -19.37 -9.94
CA PRO A 44 0.16 -20.19 -10.60
C PRO A 44 -0.35 -20.59 -11.98
N ALA A 45 0.13 -19.92 -13.03
CA ALA A 45 -0.02 -20.44 -14.38
C ALA A 45 1.04 -21.52 -14.59
N ARG A 46 0.62 -22.78 -14.53
CA ARG A 46 1.43 -23.94 -14.92
C ARG A 46 1.82 -23.82 -16.40
N THR A 47 3.10 -23.77 -16.68
CA THR A 47 3.65 -24.35 -17.92
C THR A 47 4.95 -25.07 -17.59
N ALA A 48 4.98 -26.33 -18.03
CA ALA A 48 6.06 -27.26 -17.88
C ALA A 48 7.33 -26.78 -18.61
N GLY A 49 8.49 -27.10 -18.04
CA GLY A 49 9.74 -27.21 -18.80
C GLY A 49 10.85 -26.26 -18.40
N LYS A 50 11.92 -26.84 -17.82
CA LYS A 50 13.29 -26.32 -17.68
C LYS A 50 13.50 -25.22 -16.62
N THR A 51 13.73 -25.67 -15.39
CA THR A 51 14.34 -24.88 -14.31
C THR A 51 15.83 -24.71 -14.58
N ASP A 52 16.21 -23.60 -15.21
CA ASP A 52 17.58 -23.08 -15.15
C ASP A 52 17.50 -21.60 -14.74
N LYS A 53 17.86 -21.35 -13.47
CA LYS A 53 18.22 -20.07 -12.83
C LYS A 53 17.10 -19.02 -12.65
N PRO A 54 16.59 -18.83 -11.42
CA PRO A 54 15.71 -17.69 -11.12
C PRO A 54 16.56 -16.43 -11.05
N ILE A 55 16.60 -15.66 -12.13
CA ILE A 55 16.95 -14.24 -12.03
C ILE A 55 15.75 -13.59 -11.35
N GLU A 56 15.99 -13.11 -10.13
CA GLU A 56 15.04 -12.50 -9.22
C GLU A 56 14.44 -11.23 -9.86
N SER A 57 13.38 -11.41 -10.66
CA SER A 57 12.60 -10.32 -11.24
C SER A 57 11.80 -9.60 -10.16
N GLY A 58 12.48 -8.72 -9.42
CA GLY A 58 11.85 -7.80 -8.47
C GLY A 58 11.09 -6.70 -9.20
N ILE A 59 10.02 -6.20 -8.61
CA ILE A 59 9.35 -4.97 -9.09
C ILE A 59 10.15 -3.78 -8.58
N ILE A 60 10.60 -2.90 -9.49
CA ILE A 60 11.28 -1.65 -9.16
C ILE A 60 10.42 -0.44 -9.53
N PHE A 61 10.67 0.67 -8.84
CA PHE A 61 9.98 1.93 -9.08
C PHE A 61 10.85 2.83 -9.95
N CYS A 62 10.28 3.41 -11.00
CA CYS A 62 10.97 4.41 -11.79
C CYS A 62 11.25 5.66 -10.95
N ARG A 63 12.51 6.08 -10.90
CA ARG A 63 12.92 7.31 -10.19
C ARG A 63 12.33 8.59 -10.81
N ASN A 64 11.95 8.54 -12.09
CA ASN A 64 11.46 9.71 -12.82
C ASN A 64 9.93 9.86 -12.77
N CYS A 65 9.18 8.78 -13.04
CA CYS A 65 7.71 8.85 -13.10
C CYS A 65 6.99 8.08 -11.98
N GLY A 66 7.72 7.42 -11.08
CA GLY A 66 7.16 6.62 -9.98
C GLY A 66 6.42 5.36 -10.42
N SER A 67 6.40 5.02 -11.72
CA SER A 67 5.71 3.81 -12.18
C SER A 67 6.47 2.56 -11.77
N GLN A 68 5.73 1.54 -11.34
CA GLN A 68 6.26 0.21 -11.07
C GLN A 68 6.50 -0.54 -12.39
N TYR A 69 7.64 -1.19 -12.51
CA TYR A 69 7.96 -2.05 -13.65
C TYR A 69 8.92 -3.17 -13.24
N ASP A 70 8.97 -4.21 -14.07
CA ASP A 70 9.80 -5.38 -13.85
C ASP A 70 11.30 -5.02 -13.96
N SER A 71 12.12 -5.47 -13.01
CA SER A 71 13.58 -5.33 -13.06
C SER A 71 14.23 -6.03 -14.26
N ALA A 72 13.52 -6.97 -14.89
CA ALA A 72 13.92 -7.55 -16.17
C ALA A 72 13.96 -6.52 -17.31
N LYS A 73 13.28 -5.37 -17.16
CA LYS A 73 13.37 -4.26 -18.11
C LYS A 73 14.49 -3.32 -17.70
N SER A 74 15.46 -3.12 -18.59
CA SER A 74 16.58 -2.18 -18.39
C SER A 74 16.14 -0.71 -18.30
N ALA A 75 14.98 -0.38 -18.84
CA ALA A 75 14.44 0.97 -18.85
C ALA A 75 12.95 0.99 -18.47
N CYS A 76 12.52 2.12 -17.90
CA CYS A 76 11.13 2.31 -17.52
C CYS A 76 10.26 2.47 -18.78
N PRO A 77 9.27 1.59 -19.03
CA PRO A 77 8.46 1.62 -20.25
C PRO A 77 7.58 2.87 -20.38
N ARG A 78 7.39 3.63 -19.30
CA ARG A 78 6.64 4.90 -19.29
C ARG A 78 7.51 6.11 -19.63
N CYS A 79 8.79 6.09 -19.32
CA CYS A 79 9.71 7.20 -19.60
C CYS A 79 10.51 6.98 -20.87
N GLN A 80 10.88 5.73 -21.14
CA GLN A 80 11.54 5.28 -22.34
C GLN A 80 10.85 3.99 -22.77
N PRO A 81 9.77 4.08 -23.58
CA PRO A 81 9.27 2.91 -24.26
C PRO A 81 10.44 2.33 -25.08
N ALA A 82 10.82 1.09 -24.79
CA ALA A 82 11.82 0.38 -25.59
C ALA A 82 11.33 0.40 -27.05
N GLN A 83 12.14 0.95 -27.95
CA GLN A 83 11.96 0.79 -29.39
C GLN A 83 12.42 -0.60 -29.81
#